data_AF-A0A087CFC5-F1
#
_entry.id   AF-A0A087CFC5-F1
#
_cell.length_a   1.000
_cell.length_b   1.000
_cell.length_c   1.000
_cell.angle_alpha   90.00
_cell.angle_beta   90.00
_cell.angle_gamma   90.00
#
_symmetry.space_group_name_H-M   'P 1'
#
loop_
_entity.id
_entity.type
_entity.pdbx_description
1 polymer ?
#
loop_
_entity_poly.entity_id
_entity_poly.type
_entity_poly.pdbx_seq_one_letter_code
_entity_poly.pdbx_strand_id
1 'polypeptide(L)'
;MSGIKRFFSGSDPGTVTAEFAMILPAVMALAMLLLGLTEAVRKSLDCQDAASVAAREIFISGDDARAVAAARVAAGERTVVQLQHSEGHVVVTTQCPIAAEVFGALPFAVTGKATGFLNE
;
A
#
# COMPACT_ATOMS: atom_id res chain seq x y z
N MET A 1 3.32 -13.01 -21.15
CA MET A 1 1.99 -13.33 -20.59
C MET A 1 1.53 -14.70 -21.10
N SER A 2 2.02 -15.78 -20.48
CA SER A 2 1.75 -17.17 -20.93
C SER A 2 1.73 -18.11 -19.73
N GLY A 3 0.75 -17.95 -18.84
CA GLY A 3 0.67 -18.74 -17.60
C GLY A 3 -0.72 -19.29 -17.25
N ILE A 4 -1.80 -18.81 -17.89
CA ILE A 4 -3.17 -19.05 -17.41
C ILE A 4 -3.88 -20.23 -18.13
N LYS A 5 -3.33 -20.75 -19.24
CA LYS A 5 -4.10 -21.62 -20.15
C LYS A 5 -4.13 -23.12 -19.81
N ARG A 6 -3.45 -23.59 -18.74
CA ARG A 6 -3.27 -25.03 -18.47
C ARG A 6 -4.17 -25.64 -17.41
N PHE A 7 -5.00 -24.85 -16.72
CA PHE A 7 -5.77 -25.37 -15.57
C PHE A 7 -7.06 -26.12 -15.95
N PHE A 8 -7.50 -26.10 -17.21
CA PHE A 8 -8.84 -26.56 -17.60
C PHE A 8 -8.88 -27.78 -18.55
N SER A 9 -7.88 -28.65 -18.57
CA SER A 9 -7.93 -29.86 -19.41
C SER A 9 -7.67 -31.13 -18.62
N GLY A 10 -8.74 -31.71 -18.09
CA GLY A 10 -8.76 -33.02 -17.42
C GLY A 10 -10.09 -33.26 -16.73
N SER A 11 -11.12 -33.65 -17.49
CA SER A 11 -12.43 -34.03 -16.98
C SER A 11 -12.47 -35.53 -16.74
N ASP A 12 -12.66 -35.97 -15.49
CA ASP A 12 -12.90 -37.37 -15.10
C ASP A 12 -14.22 -37.46 -14.29
N PRO A 13 -15.15 -38.39 -14.58
CA PRO A 13 -16.48 -38.40 -13.98
C PRO A 13 -16.52 -39.13 -12.64
N GLY A 14 -16.47 -38.35 -11.55
CA GLY A 14 -16.82 -38.77 -10.19
C GLY A 14 -17.77 -37.74 -9.57
N THR A 15 -19.05 -38.08 -9.45
CA THR A 15 -20.14 -37.14 -9.08
C THR A 15 -20.11 -36.67 -7.62
N VAL A 16 -19.21 -37.16 -6.76
CA VAL A 16 -18.96 -36.58 -5.42
C VAL A 16 -17.83 -35.54 -5.43
N THR A 17 -17.00 -35.54 -6.48
CA THR A 17 -15.83 -34.65 -6.61
C THR A 17 -16.04 -33.48 -7.58
N ALA A 18 -17.14 -33.42 -8.34
CA ALA A 18 -17.38 -32.34 -9.29
C ALA A 18 -17.77 -31.00 -8.63
N GLU A 19 -18.55 -31.04 -7.55
CA GLU A 19 -19.01 -29.82 -6.85
C GLU A 19 -17.87 -29.18 -6.04
N PHE A 20 -17.14 -29.99 -5.27
CA PHE A 20 -15.98 -29.53 -4.50
C PHE A 20 -14.77 -29.17 -5.37
N ALA A 21 -14.62 -29.76 -6.56
CA ALA A 21 -13.55 -29.40 -7.49
C ALA A 21 -13.71 -27.98 -8.07
N MET A 22 -14.93 -27.42 -8.10
CA MET A 22 -15.14 -26.01 -8.47
C MET A 22 -15.04 -25.06 -7.28
N ILE A 23 -15.36 -25.54 -6.07
CA ILE A 23 -15.26 -24.74 -4.84
C ILE A 23 -13.80 -24.44 -4.50
N LEU A 24 -12.91 -25.42 -4.61
CA LEU A 24 -11.50 -25.25 -4.20
C LEU A 24 -10.77 -24.16 -5.01
N PRO A 25 -10.85 -24.09 -6.35
CA PRO A 25 -10.31 -22.97 -7.13
C PRO A 25 -10.93 -21.62 -6.75
N ALA A 26 -12.24 -21.59 -6.47
CA ALA A 26 -12.92 -20.36 -6.06
C ALA A 26 -12.45 -19.87 -4.69
N VAL A 27 -12.30 -20.77 -3.72
CA VAL A 27 -11.77 -20.47 -2.38
C VAL A 27 -10.31 -20.02 -2.47
N MET A 28 -9.50 -20.66 -3.31
CA MET A 28 -8.12 -20.24 -3.55
C MET A 28 -8.05 -18.84 -4.17
N ALA A 29 -8.89 -18.54 -5.16
CA ALA A 29 -8.97 -17.21 -5.75
C ALA A 29 -9.39 -16.16 -4.72
N LEU A 30 -10.38 -16.48 -3.87
CA LEU A 30 -10.81 -15.61 -2.78
C LEU A 30 -9.69 -15.38 -1.76
N ALA A 31 -8.98 -16.44 -1.35
CA ALA A 31 -7.86 -16.34 -0.43
C ALA A 31 -6.74 -15.45 -1.00
N MET A 32 -6.38 -15.64 -2.27
CA MET A 32 -5.39 -14.79 -2.96
C MET A 32 -5.86 -13.34 -3.03
N LEU A 33 -7.14 -13.10 -3.32
CA LEU A 33 -7.71 -11.75 -3.35
C LEU A 33 -7.63 -11.08 -1.97
N LEU A 34 -8.03 -11.80 -0.91
CA LEU A 34 -7.99 -11.29 0.46
C LEU A 34 -6.55 -10.98 0.92
N LEU A 35 -5.59 -11.85 0.58
CA LEU A 35 -4.18 -11.61 0.86
C LEU A 35 -3.66 -10.38 0.12
N GLY A 36 -3.99 -10.24 -1.17
CA GLY A 36 -3.62 -9.07 -1.97
C GLY A 36 -4.19 -7.76 -1.42
N LEU A 37 -5.46 -7.78 -1.02
CA LEU A 37 -6.11 -6.61 -0.39
C LEU A 37 -5.49 -6.30 0.98
N THR A 38 -5.15 -7.30 1.77
CA THR A 38 -4.52 -7.11 3.09
C THR A 38 -3.17 -6.40 2.94
N GLU A 39 -2.34 -6.84 2.00
CA GLU A 39 -1.06 -6.19 1.70
C GLU A 39 -1.26 -4.76 1.16
N ALA A 40 -2.26 -4.54 0.30
CA ALA A 40 -2.59 -3.20 -0.20
C ALA A 40 -3.02 -2.25 0.93
N VAL A 41 -3.84 -2.74 1.87
CA VAL A 41 -4.28 -1.97 3.04
C VAL A 41 -3.10 -1.66 3.96
N ARG A 42 -2.22 -2.63 4.24
CA ARG A 42 -1.01 -2.39 5.03
C ARG A 42 -0.14 -1.29 4.44
N LYS A 43 0.13 -1.34 3.13
CA LYS A 43 0.90 -0.29 2.44
C LYS A 43 0.23 1.09 2.49
N SER A 44 -1.10 1.13 2.50
CA SER A 44 -1.86 2.37 2.65
C SER A 44 -1.69 2.95 4.07
N LEU A 45 -1.77 2.08 5.09
CA LEU A 45 -1.55 2.45 6.48
C LEU A 45 -0.12 2.91 6.73
N ASP A 46 0.88 2.20 6.22
CA ASP A 46 2.29 2.58 6.32
C ASP A 46 2.55 3.97 5.73
N CYS A 47 1.85 4.32 4.64
CA CYS A 47 1.97 5.65 4.01
C CYS A 47 1.41 6.76 4.90
N GLN A 48 0.26 6.49 5.54
CA GLN A 48 -0.37 7.42 6.46
C GLN A 48 0.43 7.56 7.76
N ASP A 49 0.99 6.45 8.26
CA ASP A 49 1.87 6.45 9.43
C ASP A 49 3.15 7.23 9.15
N ALA A 50 3.75 7.08 7.97
CA ALA A 50 4.90 7.85 7.54
C ALA A 50 4.66 9.37 7.53
N ALA A 51 3.46 9.83 7.14
CA ALA A 51 3.11 11.25 7.24
C ALA A 51 3.10 11.73 8.69
N SER A 52 2.61 10.90 9.61
CA SER A 52 2.52 11.22 11.02
C SER A 52 3.89 11.24 11.71
N VAL A 53 4.77 10.28 11.37
CA VAL A 53 6.15 10.21 11.86
C VAL A 53 6.94 11.41 11.37
N ALA A 54 6.82 11.74 10.09
CA ALA A 54 7.45 12.93 9.51
C ALA A 54 6.98 14.21 10.21
N ALA A 55 5.67 14.38 10.43
CA ALA A 55 5.14 15.54 11.13
C ALA A 55 5.70 15.67 12.57
N ARG A 56 5.87 14.56 13.28
CA ARG A 56 6.50 14.54 14.61
C ARG A 56 7.98 14.90 14.56
N GLU A 57 8.72 14.38 13.58
CA GLU A 57 10.14 14.69 13.43
C GLU A 57 10.42 16.14 13.09
N ILE A 58 9.57 16.79 12.28
CA ILE A 58 9.67 18.24 12.04
C ILE A 58 9.52 19.00 13.36
N PHE A 59 8.59 18.58 14.22
CA PHE A 59 8.37 19.23 15.51
C PHE A 59 9.54 19.02 16.49
N ILE A 60 10.11 17.81 16.53
CA ILE A 60 11.20 17.48 17.47
C ILE A 60 12.53 18.08 17.02
N SER A 61 12.85 17.94 15.73
CA SER A 61 14.18 18.28 15.20
C SER A 61 14.24 19.64 14.52
N GLY A 62 13.10 20.18 14.07
CA GLY A 62 13.05 21.37 13.21
C GLY A 62 13.71 21.18 11.84
N ASP A 63 14.06 19.94 11.47
CA ASP A 63 14.82 19.62 10.27
C ASP A 63 13.99 18.81 9.28
N ASP A 64 13.62 19.47 8.18
CA ASP A 64 12.88 18.89 7.06
C ASP A 64 13.58 17.67 6.46
N ALA A 65 14.91 17.66 6.40
CA ALA A 65 15.66 16.56 5.80
C ALA A 65 15.56 15.29 6.67
N ARG A 66 15.56 15.45 8.00
CA ARG A 66 15.35 14.33 8.94
C ARG A 66 13.93 13.80 8.89
N ALA A 67 12.93 14.69 8.77
CA ALA A 67 11.54 14.29 8.61
C ALA A 67 11.29 13.50 7.32
N VAL A 68 11.88 13.93 6.20
CA VAL A 68 11.82 13.19 4.94
C VAL A 68 12.51 11.83 5.05
N ALA A 69 13.67 11.76 5.72
CA ALA A 69 14.37 10.50 5.93
C ALA A 69 13.52 9.52 6.77
N ALA A 70 12.91 9.98 7.86
CA ALA A 70 12.04 9.17 8.69
C ALA A 70 10.80 8.64 7.93
N ALA A 71 10.19 9.49 7.10
CA ALA A 71 9.08 9.08 6.23
C ALA A 71 9.48 7.98 5.24
N ARG A 72 10.69 8.08 4.64
CA ARG A 72 11.21 7.09 3.70
C ARG A 72 11.58 5.77 4.38
N VAL A 73 12.02 5.80 5.64
CA VAL A 73 12.23 4.58 6.43
C VAL A 73 10.90 3.88 6.72
N ALA A 74 9.83 4.63 7.00
CA ALA A 74 8.51 4.07 7.30
C ALA A 74 7.76 3.54 6.06
N ALA A 75 7.72 4.29 4.96
CA ALA A 75 6.92 3.93 3.77
C ALA A 75 7.75 3.41 2.56
N GLY A 76 9.08 3.45 2.66
CA GLY A 76 10.02 3.00 1.63
C GLY A 76 10.60 4.13 0.78
N GLU A 77 11.71 3.86 0.09
CA GLU A 77 12.53 4.88 -0.58
C GLU A 77 11.81 5.63 -1.72
N ARG A 78 10.82 5.01 -2.37
CA ARG A 78 10.05 5.62 -3.47
C ARG A 78 8.95 6.57 -3.00
N THR A 79 8.85 6.81 -1.69
CA THR A 79 7.87 7.73 -1.11
C THR A 79 8.24 9.17 -1.43
N VAL A 80 7.29 9.92 -1.98
CA VAL A 80 7.41 11.36 -2.20
C VAL A 80 6.80 12.06 -0.99
N VAL A 81 7.57 12.94 -0.35
CA VAL A 81 7.13 13.71 0.82
C VAL A 81 7.08 15.18 0.42
N GLN A 82 5.93 15.81 0.61
CA GLN A 82 5.72 17.24 0.42
C GLN A 82 5.46 17.88 1.78
N LEU A 83 6.27 18.88 2.09
CA LEU A 83 6.22 19.66 3.32
C LEU A 83 5.72 21.05 2.95
N GLN A 84 4.57 21.43 3.50
CA GLN A 84 4.02 22.76 3.30
C GLN A 84 3.95 23.47 4.64
N HIS A 85 4.86 24.42 4.82
CA HIS A 85 4.88 25.34 5.95
C HIS A 85 3.88 26.46 5.70
N SER A 86 2.94 26.63 6.63
CA SER A 86 1.95 27.70 6.66
C SER A 86 2.00 28.32 8.05
N GLU A 87 1.63 29.60 8.20
CA GLU A 87 1.85 30.33 9.46
C GLU A 87 1.16 29.61 10.65
N GLY A 88 1.98 29.05 11.55
CA GLY A 88 1.54 28.27 12.72
C GLY A 88 1.18 26.79 12.48
N HIS A 89 1.31 26.25 11.27
CA HIS A 89 1.00 24.83 11.01
C HIS A 89 1.80 24.23 9.84
N VAL A 90 2.20 22.96 10.00
CA VAL A 90 2.93 22.20 9.00
C VAL A 90 2.02 21.11 8.43
N VAL A 91 1.79 21.14 7.12
CA VAL A 91 1.07 20.09 6.41
C VAL A 91 2.08 19.17 5.75
N VAL A 92 2.10 17.91 6.18
CA VAL A 92 2.93 16.86 5.59
C VAL A 92 2.04 15.98 4.72
N THR A 93 2.34 15.94 3.43
CA THR A 93 1.68 15.05 2.48
C THR A 93 2.67 14.02 1.99
N THR A 94 2.40 12.73 2.21
CA THR A 94 3.21 11.62 1.72
C THR A 94 2.48 10.93 0.58
N GLN A 95 3.20 10.54 -0.47
CA GLN A 95 2.66 9.83 -1.61
C GLN A 95 3.49 8.56 -1.82
N CYS A 96 2.85 7.42 -1.61
CA CYS A 96 3.50 6.11 -1.61
C CYS A 96 2.96 5.25 -2.76
N PRO A 97 3.84 4.69 -3.62
CA PRO A 97 3.40 3.83 -4.71
C PRO A 97 2.98 2.45 -4.19
N ILE A 98 1.74 2.06 -4.44
CA ILE A 98 1.19 0.72 -4.17
C ILE A 98 1.27 -0.10 -5.46
N ALA A 99 2.34 -0.90 -5.57
CA ALA A 99 2.49 -1.98 -6.53
C ALA A 99 2.24 -1.60 -8.01
N ALA A 100 3.21 -0.96 -8.64
CA ALA A 100 3.24 -0.78 -10.10
C ALA A 100 3.39 -2.11 -10.87
N GLU A 101 3.91 -3.17 -10.23
CA GLU A 101 4.41 -4.37 -10.92
C GLU A 101 3.33 -5.44 -11.19
N VAL A 102 2.24 -5.48 -10.41
CA VAL A 102 1.20 -6.53 -10.53
C VAL A 102 0.11 -6.17 -11.55
N PHE A 103 -0.18 -4.88 -11.73
CA PHE A 103 -1.28 -4.38 -12.58
C PHE A 103 -0.84 -3.76 -13.92
N GLY A 104 0.42 -3.94 -14.31
CA GLY A 104 0.83 -3.88 -15.71
C GLY A 104 0.88 -2.52 -16.41
N ALA A 105 0.77 -1.38 -15.72
CA ALA A 105 1.19 -0.04 -16.19
C ALA A 105 0.62 1.12 -15.35
N LEU A 106 -0.36 0.89 -14.48
CA LEU A 106 -1.04 1.98 -13.77
C LEU A 106 -0.30 2.32 -12.47
N PRO A 107 0.23 3.55 -12.29
CA PRO A 107 0.82 3.98 -11.04
C PRO A 107 -0.30 4.23 -10.02
N PHE A 108 -0.69 3.19 -9.29
CA PHE A 108 -1.51 3.36 -8.10
C PHE A 108 -0.61 3.96 -7.00
N ALA A 109 -0.95 5.16 -6.55
CA ALA A 109 -0.28 5.82 -5.44
C ALA A 109 -1.31 6.17 -4.36
N VAL A 110 -0.98 5.89 -3.11
CA VAL A 110 -1.76 6.34 -1.94
C VAL A 110 -1.20 7.66 -1.47
N THR A 111 -2.08 8.60 -1.17
CA THR A 111 -1.71 9.87 -0.54
C THR A 111 -2.08 9.84 0.94
N GLY A 112 -1.10 9.97 1.82
CA GLY A 112 -1.28 10.23 3.24
C GLY A 112 -1.16 11.73 3.52
N LYS A 113 -2.04 12.28 4.37
CA LYS A 113 -1.97 13.69 4.80
C LYS A 113 -2.00 13.78 6.32
N ALA A 114 -1.03 14.49 6.89
CA ALA A 114 -0.96 14.81 8.31
C ALA A 114 -0.74 16.31 8.49
N THR A 115 -1.37 16.91 9.50
CA THR A 115 -1.23 18.33 9.84
C THR A 115 -0.74 18.44 11.27
N GLY A 116 0.40 19.09 11.50
CA GLY A 116 0.89 19.46 12.82
C GLY A 116 0.69 20.96 13.07
N PHE A 117 0.27 21.33 14.27
CA PHE A 117 0.17 22.73 14.70
C PHE A 117 1.45 23.10 15.47
N LEU A 118 2.10 24.18 15.06
CA LEU A 118 3.18 24.82 15.80
C LEU A 118 2.51 25.87 16.68
N ASN A 119 2.15 25.50 17.92
CA ASN A 119 1.77 26.49 18.91
C ASN A 119 3.04 27.22 19.34
N GLU A 120 3.05 28.54 19.13
CA GLU A 120 4.06 29.48 19.64
C GLU A 120 4.08 29.50 21.17
#